data_AF-A0A3N6LQL8-F1
#
_entry.id   AF-A0A3N6LQL8-F1
#
_cell.length_a   1.000
_cell.length_b   1.000
_cell.length_c   1.000
_cell.angle_alpha   90.00
_cell.angle_beta   90.00
_cell.angle_gamma   90.00
#
_symmetry.space_group_name_H-M   'P 1'
#
loop_
_entity.id
_entity.type
_entity.pdbx_description
1 polymer ?
#
loop_
_entity_poly.entity_id
_entity_poly.type
_entity_poly.pdbx_seq_one_letter_code
_entity_poly.pdbx_strand_id
1 'polypeptide(L)'
;MKYGDSMKPQTRNPHDGETGIPQITSTDLFAAFSAHRRQRTIGYLTQKPAAIPVGDLAEYIALKEGEPSYDRYERILTDLYHNHLPHLTDAGIVTFDEETELVELVVDRSVVTPYLRLTDNAGA
;
A
#
# COMPACT_ATOMS: atom_id res chain seq x y z
N MET A 1 42.02 -24.12 22.54
CA MET A 1 40.64 -24.28 22.02
C MET A 1 40.17 -22.90 21.53
N LYS A 2 39.85 -22.55 20.26
CA LYS A 2 39.15 -23.20 19.11
C LYS A 2 37.77 -23.70 19.56
N TYR A 3 36.58 -23.30 19.11
CA TYR A 3 35.98 -22.41 18.09
C TYR A 3 34.77 -21.70 18.80
N GLY A 4 34.06 -20.69 18.30
CA GLY A 4 33.70 -20.40 16.92
C GLY A 4 33.01 -19.04 16.77
N ASP A 5 33.26 -18.51 15.58
CA ASP A 5 32.59 -17.41 14.90
C ASP A 5 31.08 -17.63 14.88
N SER A 6 30.32 -16.79 15.60
CA SER A 6 28.86 -16.66 15.44
C SER A 6 28.61 -15.37 14.68
N MET A 7 28.67 -15.50 13.36
CA MET A 7 28.24 -14.52 12.39
C MET A 7 26.74 -14.23 12.62
N LYS A 8 26.44 -13.15 13.35
CA LYS A 8 25.08 -12.60 13.38
C LYS A 8 24.83 -11.92 12.04
N PRO A 9 23.76 -12.24 11.30
CA PRO A 9 23.40 -11.46 10.12
C PRO A 9 23.02 -10.06 10.59
N GLN A 10 23.92 -9.11 10.38
CA GLN A 10 23.60 -7.70 10.49
C GLN A 10 22.80 -7.34 9.24
N THR A 11 21.47 -7.25 9.36
CA THR A 11 20.68 -6.45 8.44
C THR A 11 21.03 -4.98 8.72
N ARG A 12 22.17 -4.54 8.19
CA ARG A 12 22.49 -3.12 8.06
C ARG A 12 21.48 -2.56 7.06
N ASN A 13 20.49 -1.82 7.53
CA ASN A 13 19.84 -0.78 6.72
C ASN A 13 20.72 0.46 6.84
N PRO A 14 21.48 0.85 5.81
CA PRO A 14 22.17 2.13 5.81
C PRO A 14 21.22 3.14 5.17
N HIS A 15 20.63 4.05 5.95
CA HIS A 15 20.02 5.22 5.32
C HIS A 15 20.08 6.47 6.18
N ASP A 16 21.30 6.91 6.50
CA ASP A 16 21.58 8.32 6.79
C ASP A 16 22.08 8.96 5.49
N GLY A 17 21.25 9.81 4.89
CA GLY A 17 21.56 10.51 3.65
C GLY A 17 20.49 11.55 3.33
N GLU A 18 20.71 12.78 3.77
CA GLU A 18 19.90 13.97 3.51
C GLU A 18 19.79 14.26 2.00
N THR A 19 18.70 13.82 1.38
CA THR A 19 18.05 14.47 0.22
C THR A 19 16.55 14.23 0.36
N GLY A 20 15.77 15.31 0.41
CA GLY A 20 14.38 15.34 0.88
C GLY A 20 13.35 14.70 -0.04
N ILE A 21 13.46 13.40 -0.28
CA ILE A 21 12.36 12.54 -0.74
C ILE A 21 12.40 11.31 0.17
N PRO A 22 11.33 11.00 0.94
CA PRO A 22 11.33 9.81 1.77
C PRO A 22 11.62 8.58 0.89
N GLN A 23 12.76 7.94 1.14
CA GLN A 23 13.15 6.72 0.43
C GLN A 23 12.31 5.57 0.97
N ILE A 24 11.37 5.09 0.17
CA ILE A 24 10.49 4.00 0.55
C ILE A 24 11.32 2.73 0.73
N THR A 25 11.26 2.16 1.92
CA THR A 25 12.02 0.95 2.25
C THR A 25 11.28 -0.31 1.84
N SER A 26 11.99 -1.45 1.81
CA SER A 26 11.34 -2.76 1.59
C SER A 26 10.34 -3.11 2.69
N THR A 27 10.54 -2.61 3.91
CA THR A 27 9.61 -2.80 5.03
C THR A 27 8.31 -2.04 4.78
N ASP A 28 8.39 -0.81 4.28
CA ASP A 28 7.22 0.02 3.97
C ASP A 28 6.41 -0.60 2.82
N LEU A 29 7.10 -1.09 1.78
CA LEU A 29 6.48 -1.83 0.69
C LEU A 29 5.82 -3.12 1.20
N PHE A 30 6.47 -3.88 2.08
CA PHE A 30 5.86 -5.07 2.66
C PHE A 30 4.61 -4.72 3.49
N ALA A 31 4.68 -3.69 4.33
CA ALA A 31 3.55 -3.22 5.13
C ALA A 31 2.38 -2.79 4.23
N ALA A 32 2.65 -2.01 3.18
CA ALA A 32 1.67 -1.58 2.20
C ALA A 32 1.00 -2.78 1.50
N PHE A 33 1.76 -3.79 1.09
CA PHE A 33 1.25 -4.93 0.33
C PHE A 33 0.73 -6.10 1.19
N SER A 34 0.80 -6.04 2.52
CA SER A 34 0.43 -7.17 3.39
C SER A 34 -1.08 -7.43 3.56
N ALA A 35 -1.95 -6.62 2.95
CA ALA A 35 -3.40 -6.83 2.97
C ALA A 35 -4.01 -6.73 1.56
N HIS A 36 -4.92 -7.64 1.22
CA HIS A 36 -5.56 -7.68 -0.12
C HIS A 36 -6.26 -6.37 -0.51
N ARG A 37 -6.92 -5.70 0.43
CA ARG A 37 -7.58 -4.42 0.15
C ARG A 37 -6.57 -3.31 -0.15
N ARG A 38 -5.43 -3.26 0.55
CA ARG A 38 -4.34 -2.34 0.21
C ARG A 38 -3.73 -2.63 -1.17
N GLN A 39 -3.53 -3.91 -1.50
CA GLN A 39 -3.09 -4.32 -2.85
C GLN A 39 -4.07 -3.84 -3.92
N ARG A 40 -5.39 -4.05 -3.70
CA ARG A 40 -6.45 -3.56 -4.61
C ARG A 40 -6.47 -2.05 -4.73
N THR A 41 -6.30 -1.33 -3.61
CA THR A 41 -6.20 0.13 -3.59
C THR A 41 -5.04 0.62 -4.44
N ILE A 42 -3.83 0.14 -4.19
CA ILE A 42 -2.65 0.52 -4.97
C ILE A 42 -2.85 0.16 -6.45
N GLY A 43 -3.32 -1.06 -6.73
CA GLY A 43 -3.61 -1.51 -8.09
C GLY A 43 -4.64 -0.63 -8.83
N TYR A 44 -5.66 -0.14 -8.12
CA TYR A 44 -6.63 0.78 -8.72
C TYR A 44 -6.04 2.17 -8.96
N LEU A 45 -5.31 2.71 -7.99
CA LEU A 45 -4.69 4.04 -8.10
C LEU A 45 -3.62 4.11 -9.20
N THR A 46 -2.89 3.02 -9.46
CA THR A 46 -1.93 2.97 -10.59
C THR A 46 -2.60 3.13 -11.97
N GLN A 47 -3.91 2.96 -12.07
CA GLN A 47 -4.68 3.16 -13.30
C GLN A 47 -5.23 4.59 -13.42
N LYS A 48 -5.16 5.39 -12.35
CA LYS A 48 -5.72 6.74 -12.30
C LYS A 48 -4.64 7.79 -12.57
N PRO A 49 -4.91 8.79 -13.42
CA PRO A 49 -3.96 9.87 -13.70
C PRO A 49 -3.97 10.98 -12.64
N ALA A 50 -4.95 10.98 -11.72
CA ALA A 50 -5.13 12.01 -10.70
C ALA A 50 -5.81 11.40 -9.46
N ALA A 51 -5.90 12.20 -8.39
CA ALA A 51 -6.63 11.87 -7.18
C ALA A 51 -8.10 11.49 -7.47
N ILE A 52 -8.61 10.54 -6.70
CA ILE A 52 -9.98 10.03 -6.80
C ILE A 52 -10.69 10.08 -5.45
N PRO A 53 -12.02 10.13 -5.42
CA PRO A 53 -12.78 9.96 -4.18
C PRO A 53 -12.52 8.61 -3.51
N VAL A 54 -12.45 8.58 -2.19
CA VAL A 54 -12.37 7.33 -1.42
C VAL A 54 -13.64 6.47 -1.64
N GLY A 55 -14.78 7.10 -1.89
CA GLY A 55 -16.02 6.40 -2.30
C GLY A 55 -15.83 5.54 -3.55
N ASP A 56 -15.25 6.08 -4.62
CA ASP A 56 -14.96 5.33 -5.86
C ASP A 56 -14.06 4.12 -5.60
N LEU A 57 -13.12 4.28 -4.66
CA LEU A 57 -12.24 3.18 -4.25
C LEU A 57 -13.01 2.11 -3.47
N ALA A 58 -13.89 2.50 -2.56
CA ALA A 58 -14.73 1.56 -1.81
C ALA A 58 -15.67 0.78 -2.73
N GLU A 59 -16.29 1.45 -3.70
CA GLU A 59 -17.13 0.83 -4.73
C GLU A 59 -16.33 -0.17 -5.57
N TYR A 60 -15.15 0.22 -6.05
CA TYR A 60 -14.27 -0.67 -6.80
C TYR A 60 -13.90 -1.93 -6.00
N ILE A 61 -13.52 -1.78 -4.73
CA ILE A 61 -13.16 -2.93 -3.89
C ILE A 61 -14.38 -3.80 -3.62
N ALA A 62 -15.56 -3.22 -3.39
CA ALA A 62 -16.80 -3.98 -3.21
C ALA A 62 -17.09 -4.87 -4.41
N LEU A 63 -16.97 -4.33 -5.63
CA LEU A 63 -17.12 -5.06 -6.88
C LEU A 63 -16.07 -6.17 -7.07
N LYS A 64 -14.84 -5.95 -6.59
CA LYS A 64 -13.76 -6.96 -6.67
C LYS A 64 -13.86 -8.06 -5.62
N GLU A 65 -14.60 -7.84 -4.53
CA GLU A 65 -14.76 -8.82 -3.45
C GLU A 65 -15.99 -9.72 -3.61
N GLY A 66 -16.93 -9.37 -4.47
CA GLY A 66 -18.12 -10.17 -4.75
C GLY A 66 -19.30 -9.30 -5.18
N GLU A 67 -20.51 -9.75 -4.83
CA GLU A 67 -21.73 -8.98 -5.12
C GLU A 67 -21.73 -7.66 -4.33
N PRO A 68 -21.83 -6.50 -5.02
CA PRO A 68 -21.87 -5.21 -4.37
C PRO A 68 -23.20 -5.05 -3.61
N SER A 69 -23.11 -4.55 -2.39
CA SER A 69 -24.26 -4.11 -1.60
C SER A 69 -23.91 -2.84 -0.86
N TYR A 70 -24.92 -2.06 -0.49
CA TYR A 70 -24.73 -0.84 0.29
C TYR A 70 -23.99 -1.12 1.62
N ASP A 71 -24.42 -2.13 2.37
CA ASP A 71 -23.75 -2.54 3.62
C ASP A 71 -22.28 -2.95 3.42
N ARG A 72 -21.96 -3.61 2.30
CA ARG A 72 -20.57 -4.00 1.98
C ARG A 72 -19.74 -2.77 1.64
N TYR A 73 -20.30 -1.87 0.83
CA TYR A 73 -19.68 -0.59 0.47
C TYR A 73 -19.36 0.22 1.74
N GLU A 74 -20.32 0.42 2.64
CA GLU A 74 -20.11 1.18 3.88
C GLU A 74 -19.02 0.56 4.76
N ARG A 75 -19.03 -0.77 4.93
CA ARG A 75 -17.98 -1.46 5.71
C ARG A 75 -16.59 -1.30 5.11
N ILE A 76 -16.47 -1.38 3.77
CA ILE A 76 -15.20 -1.16 3.08
C ILE A 76 -14.76 0.28 3.21
N LEU A 77 -15.69 1.23 3.05
CA LEU A 77 -15.42 2.65 3.19
C LEU A 77 -14.84 2.93 4.58
N THR A 78 -15.52 2.51 5.66
CA THR A 78 -15.02 2.66 7.04
C THR A 78 -13.64 2.03 7.26
N ASP A 79 -13.38 0.83 6.71
CA ASP A 79 -12.08 0.15 6.81
C ASP A 79 -10.99 0.87 5.99
N LEU A 80 -11.33 1.50 4.86
CA LEU A 80 -10.41 2.34 4.12
C LEU A 80 -9.93 3.52 4.98
N TYR A 81 -10.85 4.28 5.59
CA TYR A 81 -10.49 5.45 6.42
C TYR A 81 -9.65 5.08 7.64
N HIS A 82 -10.02 4.03 8.36
CA HIS A 82 -9.42 3.78 9.68
C HIS A 82 -8.26 2.80 9.68
N ASN A 83 -8.08 2.04 8.60
CA ASN A 83 -7.08 1.00 8.54
C ASN A 83 -6.24 1.11 7.28
N HIS A 84 -6.83 1.04 6.09
CA HIS A 84 -6.00 0.89 4.89
C HIS A 84 -5.30 2.17 4.45
N LEU A 85 -6.00 3.30 4.39
CA LEU A 85 -5.40 4.57 3.97
C LEU A 85 -4.33 5.06 4.96
N PRO A 86 -4.54 5.04 6.29
CA PRO A 86 -3.49 5.41 7.24
C PRO A 86 -2.20 4.61 7.05
N HIS A 87 -2.29 3.28 6.92
CA HIS A 87 -1.10 2.45 6.71
C HIS A 87 -0.40 2.72 5.37
N LEU A 88 -1.15 3.07 4.32
CA LEU A 88 -0.58 3.40 3.01
C LEU A 88 0.07 4.79 3.01
N THR A 89 -0.51 5.73 3.74
CA THR A 89 0.05 7.08 3.95
C THR A 89 1.31 7.01 4.80
N ASP A 90 1.30 6.24 5.90
CA ASP A 90 2.49 6.02 6.75
C ASP A 90 3.64 5.38 5.97
N ALA A 91 3.33 4.48 5.03
CA ALA A 91 4.31 3.87 4.13
C ALA A 91 4.76 4.81 2.98
N GLY A 92 4.19 6.00 2.87
CA GLY A 92 4.51 6.98 1.82
C GLY A 92 4.08 6.55 0.41
N ILE A 93 3.11 5.63 0.29
CA ILE A 93 2.64 5.10 -1.01
C ILE A 93 1.53 5.96 -1.61
N VAL A 94 0.66 6.49 -0.74
CA VAL A 94 -0.47 7.33 -1.12
C VAL A 94 -0.48 8.60 -0.28
N THR A 95 -1.16 9.63 -0.77
CA THR A 95 -1.67 10.72 0.07
C THR A 95 -3.18 10.58 0.15
N PHE A 96 -3.70 10.95 1.31
CA PHE A 96 -5.12 10.96 1.58
C PHE A 96 -5.47 12.29 2.26
N ASP A 97 -6.41 13.02 1.67
CA ASP A 97 -6.95 14.26 2.20
C ASP A 97 -8.31 13.95 2.84
N GLU A 98 -8.39 14.08 4.17
CA GLU A 98 -9.61 13.83 4.95
C GLU A 98 -10.70 14.88 4.71
N GLU A 99 -10.35 16.10 4.33
CA GLU A 99 -11.32 17.17 4.10
C GLU A 99 -12.01 17.02 2.74
N THR A 100 -11.22 16.70 1.71
CA THR A 100 -11.75 16.51 0.33
C THR A 100 -12.12 15.07 0.02
N GLU A 101 -11.77 14.13 0.90
CA GLU A 101 -11.94 12.69 0.72
C GLU A 101 -11.27 12.16 -0.56
N LEU A 102 -10.14 12.75 -0.92
CA LEU A 102 -9.39 12.39 -2.11
C LEU A 102 -8.14 11.58 -1.77
N VAL A 103 -7.88 10.56 -2.57
CA VAL A 103 -6.70 9.70 -2.46
C VAL A 103 -5.96 9.63 -3.79
N GLU A 104 -4.64 9.71 -3.75
CA GLU A 104 -3.78 9.59 -4.93
C GLU A 104 -2.53 8.75 -4.65
N LEU A 105 -1.99 8.14 -5.70
CA LEU A 105 -0.68 7.49 -5.65
C LEU A 105 0.40 8.56 -5.74
N VAL A 106 1.29 8.63 -4.75
CA VAL A 106 2.40 9.61 -4.76
C VAL A 106 3.71 9.05 -5.28
N VAL A 107 3.81 7.74 -5.38
CA VAL A 107 4.98 7.04 -5.88
C VAL A 107 4.90 6.82 -7.38
N ASP A 108 6.06 6.75 -8.03
CA ASP A 108 6.10 6.30 -9.42
C ASP A 108 5.49 4.89 -9.53
N ARG A 109 4.64 4.68 -10.53
CA ARG A 109 3.96 3.40 -10.78
C ARG A 109 4.95 2.25 -10.90
N SER A 110 6.16 2.50 -11.41
CA SER A 110 7.23 1.51 -11.53
C SER A 110 7.74 0.97 -10.20
N VAL A 111 7.58 1.71 -9.09
CA VAL A 111 7.96 1.26 -7.74
C VAL A 111 7.05 0.15 -7.25
N VAL A 112 5.74 0.29 -7.48
CA VAL A 112 4.70 -0.62 -6.94
C VAL A 112 4.33 -1.75 -7.91
N THR A 113 4.51 -1.54 -9.22
CA THR A 113 4.13 -2.53 -10.25
C THR A 113 4.78 -3.91 -10.06
N PRO A 114 6.08 -4.05 -9.73
CA PRO A 114 6.68 -5.36 -9.50
C PRO A 114 5.99 -6.14 -8.38
N TYR A 115 5.58 -5.47 -7.30
CA TYR A 115 4.92 -6.09 -6.15
C TYR A 115 3.47 -6.48 -6.45
N LEU A 116 2.73 -5.67 -7.22
CA LEU A 116 1.38 -6.02 -7.68
C LEU A 116 1.40 -7.32 -8.51
N ARG A 117 2.40 -7.50 -9.37
CA ARG A 117 2.55 -8.74 -10.16
C ARG A 117 2.83 -9.97 -9.30
N LEU A 118 3.52 -9.81 -8.17
CA LEU A 118 3.77 -10.90 -7.23
C LEU A 118 2.47 -11.33 -6.53
N THR A 119 1.60 -10.38 -6.21
CA THR A 119 0.32 -10.68 -5.55
C THR A 119 -0.71 -11.29 -6.48
N ASP A 120 -0.66 -10.93 -7.77
CA ASP A 120 -1.52 -11.53 -8.80
C ASP A 120 -1.18 -13.00 -9.08
N ASN A 121 0.11 -13.36 -9.01
CA ASN A 121 0.59 -14.72 -9.24
C ASN A 121 0.50 -15.64 -8.00
N ALA A 122 0.32 -15.07 -6.80
CA ALA A 122 0.20 -15.84 -5.55
C ALA A 122 -1.21 -16.39 -5.31
N GLY A 123 -2.17 -16.07 -6.17
CA GLY A 123 -3.57 -16.52 -6.10
C GLY A 123 -3.96 -17.63 -7.08
N ALA A 124 -2.99 -18.29 -7.72
CA ALA A 124 -3.21 -19.42 -8.66
C ALA A 124 -2.98 -20.78 -7.99
#